data_AF-A0ABD1EZF5-F1
#
_entry.id   AF-A0ABD1EZF5-F1
#
_cell.length_a   1.000
_cell.length_b   1.000
_cell.length_c   1.000
_cell.angle_alpha   90.00
_cell.angle_beta   90.00
_cell.angle_gamma   90.00
#
_symmetry.space_group_name_H-M   'P 1'
#
loop_
_entity.id
_entity.type
_entity.pdbx_description
1 polymer ?
#
loop_
_entity_poly.entity_id
_entity_poly.type
_entity_poly.pdbx_seq_one_letter_code
_entity_poly.pdbx_strand_id
1 'polypeptide(L)'
;MGCNAAKNVTVSPIDDQTRNRKSRQSFTRNGIDLEPGQIDNATVNNVQKAEHGMSFDIIFDDNNEDNERKEPPKRILESKESKSNLTLEKLQEKLDEAEDRRQQILQQRVQSAKKSRQT
;
A
#
# COMPACT_ATOMS: atom_id res chain seq x y z
N MET A 1 29.22 6.18 12.81
CA MET A 1 28.32 7.21 12.24
C MET A 1 26.99 7.08 12.95
N GLY A 2 26.67 8.01 13.86
CA GLY A 2 25.45 7.98 14.66
C GLY A 2 24.62 9.21 14.37
N CYS A 3 23.32 9.03 14.10
CA CYS A 3 22.37 10.11 13.89
C CYS A 3 21.50 10.25 15.13
N ASN A 4 21.72 11.31 15.91
CA ASN A 4 20.80 11.77 16.95
C ASN A 4 20.33 13.18 16.58
N ALA A 5 19.02 13.35 16.35
CA ALA A 5 18.41 14.67 16.30
C ALA A 5 16.96 14.56 16.80
N ALA A 6 16.79 14.63 18.12
CA ALA A 6 15.49 14.97 18.71
C ALA A 6 15.33 16.49 18.66
N LYS A 7 14.19 16.98 18.16
CA LYS A 7 13.79 18.39 18.27
C LYS A 7 12.53 18.46 19.12
N ASN A 8 12.69 18.98 20.32
CA ASN A 8 11.59 19.30 21.23
C ASN A 8 10.90 20.56 20.70
N VAL A 9 9.63 20.45 20.32
CA VAL A 9 8.81 21.60 19.90
C VAL A 9 8.00 22.05 21.11
N THR A 10 8.43 23.15 21.71
CA THR A 10 7.68 23.87 22.75
C THR A 10 6.66 24.76 22.06
N VAL A 11 5.38 24.62 22.43
CA VAL A 11 4.27 25.44 21.94
C VAL A 11 3.88 26.43 23.04
N SER A 12 3.98 27.73 22.75
CA SER A 12 3.40 28.79 23.59
C SER A 12 2.01 29.17 23.06
N PRO A 13 1.08 29.64 23.91
CA PRO A 13 -0.27 30.04 23.47
C PRO A 13 -0.22 31.37 22.73
N ILE A 14 -0.89 31.47 21.59
CA ILE A 14 -0.95 32.69 20.75
C ILE A 14 -2.31 33.36 20.93
N ASP A 15 -2.28 34.60 21.40
CA ASP A 15 -3.40 35.54 21.46
C ASP A 15 -3.71 36.12 20.06
N ASP A 16 -4.99 36.45 19.87
CA ASP A 16 -5.58 37.07 18.67
C ASP A 16 -4.89 38.37 18.25
N GLN A 17 -4.44 38.45 16.98
CA GLN A 17 -4.57 39.67 16.18
C GLN A 17 -4.23 39.49 14.69
N THR A 18 -4.91 40.31 13.89
CA THR A 18 -5.18 40.27 12.45
C THR A 18 -3.97 40.39 11.48
N ARG A 19 -4.20 39.90 10.24
CA ARG A 19 -3.74 40.36 8.90
C ARG A 19 -2.76 39.45 8.13
N ASN A 20 -3.33 38.82 7.10
CA ASN A 20 -2.89 38.83 5.70
C ASN A 20 -1.45 38.35 5.36
N ARG A 21 -1.31 37.08 4.94
CA ARG A 21 -0.67 36.66 3.67
C ARG A 21 -0.56 35.12 3.59
N LYS A 22 -1.09 34.60 2.48
CA LYS A 22 -0.69 33.43 1.66
C LYS A 22 -0.08 32.19 2.35
N SER A 23 -0.66 31.05 1.95
CA SER A 23 -0.20 29.66 2.10
C SER A 23 -0.35 29.02 3.50
N ARG A 24 -1.61 28.77 3.90
CA ARG A 24 -1.87 27.55 4.67
C ARG A 24 -1.99 26.41 3.66
N GLN A 25 -0.91 25.67 3.52
CA GLN A 25 -0.93 24.31 3.02
C GLN A 25 -1.75 23.50 4.05
N SER A 26 -3.06 23.41 3.85
CA SER A 26 -3.92 22.59 4.71
C SER A 26 -3.68 21.14 4.35
N PHE A 27 -3.01 20.45 5.26
CA PHE A 27 -3.12 19.00 5.38
C PHE A 27 -4.59 18.62 5.46
N THR A 28 -5.10 17.86 4.49
CA THR A 28 -6.12 16.86 4.75
C THR A 28 -5.68 15.55 4.10
N ARG A 29 -5.07 14.70 4.92
CA ARG A 29 -5.12 13.24 4.70
C ARG A 29 -6.61 12.88 4.69
N ASN A 30 -7.18 12.61 3.53
CA ASN A 30 -8.48 11.97 3.36
C ASN A 30 -9.62 12.54 4.25
N GLY A 31 -9.68 13.87 4.40
CA GLY A 31 -10.84 14.51 5.03
C GLY A 31 -12.01 14.41 4.07
N ILE A 32 -13.14 13.86 4.53
CA ILE A 32 -14.39 13.91 3.79
C ILE A 32 -14.87 15.36 3.88
N ASP A 33 -14.81 16.12 2.78
CA ASP A 33 -15.44 17.43 2.68
C ASP A 33 -16.95 17.20 2.60
N LEU A 34 -17.61 17.21 3.75
CA LEU A 34 -19.07 17.16 3.84
C LEU A 34 -19.60 18.60 3.75
N GLU A 35 -20.45 18.86 2.77
CA GLU A 35 -21.15 20.14 2.67
C GLU A 35 -22.11 20.29 3.87
N PRO A 36 -22.30 21.50 4.41
CA PRO A 36 -23.20 21.75 5.53
C PRO A 36 -24.66 21.43 5.14
N GLY A 37 -25.11 20.23 5.49
CA GLY A 37 -26.46 19.70 5.19
C GLY A 37 -26.49 18.20 4.85
N GLN A 38 -25.36 17.59 4.49
CA GLN A 38 -25.30 16.14 4.19
C GLN A 38 -25.43 15.24 5.43
N ILE A 39 -25.18 15.79 6.63
CA ILE A 39 -25.23 15.04 7.89
C ILE A 39 -26.67 14.67 8.28
N ASP A 40 -27.66 15.46 7.85
CA ASP A 40 -29.06 15.28 8.25
C ASP A 40 -29.72 14.05 7.62
N ASN A 41 -29.15 13.54 6.51
CA ASN A 41 -29.61 12.34 5.81
C ASN A 41 -28.72 11.11 6.09
N ALA A 42 -27.86 11.20 7.11
CA ALA A 42 -26.93 10.14 7.46
C ALA A 42 -27.57 9.14 8.43
N THR A 43 -27.51 7.85 8.09
CA THR A 43 -27.86 6.75 8.99
C THR A 43 -26.59 6.14 9.58
N VAL A 44 -26.63 5.81 10.88
CA VAL A 44 -25.49 5.21 11.59
C VAL A 44 -25.76 3.73 11.83
N ASN A 45 -24.84 2.88 11.38
CA ASN A 45 -24.91 1.43 11.49
C ASN A 45 -23.69 0.86 12.23
N ASN A 46 -23.77 -0.43 12.60
CA ASN A 46 -22.66 -1.23 13.16
C ASN A 46 -21.95 -0.57 14.35
N VAL A 47 -22.70 0.04 15.27
CA VAL A 47 -22.13 0.67 16.46
C VAL A 47 -21.57 -0.40 17.40
N GLN A 48 -20.24 -0.46 17.51
CA GLN A 48 -19.52 -1.35 18.42
C GLN A 48 -18.74 -0.52 19.45
N LYS A 49 -18.96 -0.80 20.73
CA LYS A 49 -18.24 -0.15 21.84
C LYS A 49 -17.18 -1.09 22.38
N ALA A 50 -15.96 -0.58 22.50
CA ALA A 50 -14.84 -1.23 23.17
C ALA A 50 -14.43 -0.41 24.41
N GLU A 51 -13.60 -0.99 25.27
CA GLU A 51 -13.15 -0.39 26.53
C GLU A 51 -12.49 0.99 26.35
N HIS A 52 -11.90 1.25 25.18
CA HIS A 52 -11.19 2.49 24.86
C HIS A 52 -11.72 3.21 23.62
N GLY A 53 -12.93 2.89 23.15
CA GLY A 53 -13.47 3.60 21.99
C GLY A 53 -14.76 3.02 21.43
N MET A 54 -15.22 3.61 20.33
CA MET A 54 -16.41 3.18 19.61
C MET A 54 -16.14 3.26 18.11
N SER A 55 -16.55 2.24 17.38
CA SER A 55 -16.60 2.25 15.92
C SER A 55 -18.04 2.22 15.45
N PHE A 56 -18.33 2.92 14.37
CA PHE A 56 -19.63 2.94 13.72
C PHE A 56 -19.45 3.28 12.25
N ASP A 57 -20.37 2.79 11.44
CA ASP A 57 -20.42 3.08 10.00
C ASP A 57 -21.46 4.18 9.78
N ILE A 58 -21.09 5.23 9.04
CA ILE A 58 -22.04 6.26 8.60
C ILE A 58 -22.37 6.00 7.14
N ILE A 59 -23.65 5.83 6.83
CA ILE A 59 -24.17 5.69 5.47
C ILE A 59 -24.99 6.94 5.18
N PHE A 60 -24.67 7.64 4.09
CA PHE A 60 -25.46 8.76 3.60
C PHE A 60 -26.45 8.24 2.57
N ASP A 61 -27.75 8.54 2.73
CA ASP A 61 -28.78 8.14 1.76
C ASP A 61 -28.71 9.02 0.51
N ASP A 62 -27.68 8.81 -0.31
CA ASP A 62 -27.57 9.42 -1.63
C ASP A 62 -28.46 8.66 -2.61
N ASN A 63 -29.75 8.98 -2.59
CA ASN A 63 -30.75 8.53 -3.57
C ASN A 63 -30.52 9.06 -4.99
N ASN A 64 -29.28 9.38 -5.41
CA ASN A 64 -28.97 9.66 -6.81
C ASN A 64 -27.51 9.25 -7.16
N GLU A 65 -27.43 8.25 -8.04
CA GLU A 65 -26.41 8.07 -9.10
C GLU A 65 -24.95 7.66 -8.83
N ASP A 66 -24.42 7.64 -7.60
CA ASP A 66 -23.01 7.20 -7.39
C ASP A 66 -22.83 5.79 -6.81
N ASN A 67 -23.82 4.92 -7.04
CA ASN A 67 -23.61 3.46 -6.99
C ASN A 67 -22.80 2.94 -8.20
N GLU A 68 -22.41 3.82 -9.12
CA GLU A 68 -21.44 3.50 -10.15
C GLU A 68 -20.03 3.35 -9.56
N ARG A 69 -19.72 2.08 -9.26
CA ARG A 69 -18.37 1.50 -9.35
C ARG A 69 -17.43 1.86 -8.21
N LYS A 70 -17.78 1.47 -6.99
CA LYS A 70 -16.76 0.92 -6.07
C LYS A 70 -16.36 -0.49 -6.55
N GLU A 71 -15.89 -0.59 -7.80
CA GLU A 71 -15.13 -1.76 -8.24
C GLU A 71 -13.96 -1.89 -7.27
N PRO A 72 -13.67 -3.11 -6.75
CA PRO A 72 -12.44 -3.31 -6.02
C PRO A 72 -11.30 -2.80 -6.92
N PRO A 73 -10.32 -2.06 -6.36
CA PRO A 73 -9.31 -1.38 -7.16
C PRO A 73 -8.72 -2.37 -8.15
N LYS A 74 -8.76 -2.02 -9.45
CA LYS A 74 -8.47 -2.91 -10.58
C LYS A 74 -7.16 -3.72 -10.43
N ARG A 75 -6.20 -3.19 -9.67
CA ARG A 75 -4.94 -3.84 -9.29
C ARG A 75 -5.11 -5.18 -8.54
N ILE A 76 -6.22 -5.37 -7.82
CA ILE A 76 -6.51 -6.62 -7.10
C ILE A 76 -7.07 -7.69 -8.06
N LEU A 77 -7.76 -7.28 -9.13
CA LEU A 77 -8.31 -8.20 -10.12
C LEU A 77 -7.20 -8.80 -11.02
N GLU A 78 -6.28 -7.98 -11.50
CA GLU A 78 -5.13 -8.44 -12.32
C GLU A 78 -4.19 -9.38 -11.54
N SER A 79 -4.06 -9.21 -10.23
CA SER A 79 -3.25 -10.09 -9.36
C SER A 79 -3.97 -11.39 -8.96
N LYS A 80 -5.28 -11.49 -9.19
CA LYS A 80 -6.05 -12.74 -9.06
C LYS A 80 -6.02 -13.55 -10.35
N GLU A 81 -6.06 -12.91 -11.51
CA GLU A 81 -6.02 -13.61 -12.81
C GLU A 81 -4.63 -14.13 -13.19
N SER A 82 -3.56 -13.51 -12.68
CA SER A 82 -2.16 -13.89 -13.03
C SER A 82 -1.54 -14.98 -12.16
N LYS A 83 -2.22 -15.46 -11.13
CA LYS A 83 -1.75 -16.60 -10.33
C LYS A 83 -2.19 -17.90 -11.00
N SER A 84 -1.54 -18.26 -12.10
CA SER A 84 -1.61 -19.64 -12.58
C SER A 84 -1.21 -20.55 -11.42
N ASN A 85 -2.13 -21.42 -10.98
CA ASN A 85 -1.87 -22.34 -9.87
C ASN A 85 -0.60 -23.14 -10.17
N LEU A 86 0.48 -22.84 -9.45
CA LEU A 86 1.75 -23.54 -9.60
C LEU A 86 1.52 -24.98 -9.14
N THR A 87 1.54 -25.93 -10.08
CA THR A 87 1.47 -27.36 -9.76
C THR A 87 2.84 -27.82 -9.23
N LEU A 88 2.84 -28.86 -8.41
CA LEU A 88 4.08 -29.45 -7.87
C LEU A 88 5.02 -29.91 -8.99
N GLU A 89 4.47 -30.51 -10.04
CA GLU A 89 5.19 -30.94 -11.24
C GLU A 89 5.93 -29.77 -11.91
N LYS A 90 5.27 -28.62 -12.08
CA LYS A 90 5.86 -27.43 -12.69
C LYS A 90 6.94 -26.79 -11.81
N LEU A 91 6.89 -27.01 -10.50
CA LEU A 91 7.97 -26.60 -9.59
C LEU A 91 9.18 -27.53 -9.73
N GLN A 92 8.95 -28.85 -9.82
CA GLN A 92 10.02 -29.83 -10.04
C GLN A 92 10.72 -29.59 -11.38
N GLU A 93 9.97 -29.42 -12.46
CA GLU A 93 10.51 -29.10 -13.79
C GLU A 93 11.47 -27.89 -13.74
N LYS A 94 11.09 -26.82 -13.03
CA LYS A 94 11.94 -25.62 -12.86
C LYS A 94 13.17 -25.85 -11.99
N LEU A 95 13.09 -26.75 -11.02
CA LEU A 95 14.25 -27.12 -10.20
C LEU A 95 15.24 -27.95 -11.02
N ASP A 96 14.76 -28.88 -11.83
CA ASP A 96 15.58 -29.72 -12.70
C ASP A 96 16.25 -28.86 -13.79
N GLU A 97 15.53 -27.95 -14.43
CA GLU A 97 16.09 -27.00 -15.41
C GLU A 97 17.20 -26.12 -14.79
N ALA A 98 17.00 -25.68 -13.54
CA ALA A 98 18.00 -24.90 -12.83
C ALA A 98 19.25 -25.72 -12.48
N GLU A 99 19.10 -27.01 -12.17
CA GLU A 99 20.22 -27.92 -11.94
C GLU A 99 21.02 -28.18 -13.21
N ASP A 100 20.35 -28.46 -14.33
CA ASP A 100 21.00 -28.66 -15.63
C ASP A 100 21.83 -27.44 -16.03
N ARG A 101 21.26 -26.25 -15.86
CA ARG A 101 21.97 -24.99 -16.14
C ARG A 101 23.20 -24.80 -15.24
N ARG A 102 23.10 -25.19 -13.97
CA ARG A 102 24.24 -25.17 -13.04
C ARG A 102 25.36 -26.08 -13.53
N GLN A 103 25.02 -27.29 -13.96
CA GLN A 103 25.99 -28.26 -14.46
C GLN A 103 26.66 -27.77 -15.76
N GLN A 104 25.89 -27.21 -16.68
CA GLN A 104 26.42 -26.66 -17.94
C GLN A 104 27.46 -25.56 -17.69
N ILE A 105 27.14 -24.59 -16.82
CA ILE A 105 28.07 -23.51 -16.44
C ILE A 105 29.33 -24.09 -15.79
N LEU A 106 29.18 -25.08 -14.92
CA LEU A 106 30.31 -25.72 -14.25
C LEU A 106 31.22 -26.42 -15.26
N GLN A 107 30.67 -27.19 -16.20
CA GLN A 107 31.43 -27.85 -17.25
C GLN A 107 32.18 -26.85 -18.13
N GLN A 108 31.51 -25.75 -18.52
CA GLN A 108 32.14 -24.68 -19.28
C GLN A 108 33.32 -24.08 -18.51
N ARG A 109 33.15 -23.77 -17.21
CA ARG A 109 34.23 -23.24 -16.36
C ARG A 109 35.40 -24.22 -16.25
N VAL A 110 35.12 -25.51 -16.06
CA VAL A 110 36.16 -26.55 -15.99
C VAL A 110 36.92 -26.64 -17.32
N GLN A 111 36.22 -26.62 -18.45
CA GLN A 111 36.86 -26.63 -19.77
C GLN A 111 37.70 -25.38 -20.02
N SER A 112 37.20 -24.19 -19.68
CA SER A 112 37.96 -22.93 -19.78
C SER A 112 39.21 -22.96 -18.91
N ALA A 113 39.12 -23.45 -17.67
CA ALA A 113 40.25 -23.58 -16.77
C ALA A 113 41.28 -24.60 -17.29
N LYS A 114 40.85 -25.72 -17.87
CA LYS A 114 41.74 -26.70 -18.51
C LYS A 114 42.48 -26.09 -19.70
N LYS A 115 41.76 -25.38 -20.57
CA LYS A 115 42.33 -24.74 -21.76
C LYS A 115 43.34 -23.65 -21.40
N SER A 116 43.03 -22.82 -20.40
CA SER A 116 43.93 -21.78 -19.91
C SER A 116 45.22 -22.31 -19.26
N ARG A 117 45.25 -23.56 -18.80
CA ARG A 117 46.45 -24.17 -18.20
C ARG A 117 47.38 -24.84 -19.22
N GLN A 118 46.92 -25.06 -20.45
CA GLN A 118 47.70 -25.71 -21.51
C GLN A 118 48.38 -24.72 -22.46
N THR A 119 48.00 -23.44 -22.41
CA THR A 119 48.66 -22.31 -23.10
C THR A 119 49.61 -21.61 -22.16
#